data_AF-A0A644ZWA3-F1
#
_entry.id   AF-A0A644ZWA3-F1
#
_cell.length_a   1.000
_cell.length_b   1.000
_cell.length_c   1.000
_cell.angle_alpha   90.00
_cell.angle_beta   90.00
_cell.angle_gamma   90.00
#
_symmetry.space_group_name_H-M   'P 1'
#
loop_
_entity.id
_entity.type
_entity.pdbx_description
1 polymer ?
#
loop_
_entity_poly.entity_id
_entity_poly.type
_entity_poly.pdbx_seq_one_letter_code
_entity_poly.pdbx_strand_id
1 'polypeptide(L)'
;MSGYLATVAAPGRPRNIGADATHAWAGVWLPGADWYDLDPTNDRPVDESHATVAWGRDYSDVAPVRGVIYGDSGGSSMKVSVDMAPRELSTFPAP
;
A
#
# COMPACT_ATOMS: atom_id res chain seq x y z
N MET A 1 4.01 -6.54 -5.93
CA MET A 1 2.71 -5.93 -5.55
C MET A 1 2.93 -4.45 -5.26
N SER A 2 1.90 -3.62 -5.44
CA SER A 2 1.94 -2.19 -5.11
C SER A 2 0.71 -1.78 -4.31
N GLY A 3 0.90 -0.89 -3.35
CA GLY A 3 -0.16 -0.48 -2.45
C GLY A 3 0.31 0.55 -1.43
N TYR A 4 -0.30 0.52 -0.25
CA TYR A 4 0.02 1.40 0.88
C TYR A 4 0.32 0.60 2.13
N LEU A 5 1.22 1.12 2.97
CA LEU A 5 1.53 0.56 4.28
C LEU A 5 1.09 1.52 5.39
N ALA A 6 0.16 1.07 6.24
CA ALA A 6 -0.22 1.82 7.42
C ALA A 6 0.94 1.84 8.42
N THR A 7 1.42 3.05 8.75
CA THR A 7 2.50 3.21 9.72
C THR A 7 1.96 3.63 11.08
N VAL A 8 2.54 3.08 12.15
CA VAL A 8 2.26 3.55 13.50
C VAL A 8 3.12 4.79 13.75
N ALA A 9 2.49 5.95 13.90
CA ALA A 9 3.21 7.16 14.25
C ALA A 9 3.87 7.03 15.62
N ALA A 10 5.08 7.60 15.77
CA ALA A 10 5.74 7.69 17.06
C ALA A 10 4.84 8.44 18.07
N PRO A 11 4.89 8.10 19.37
CA PRO A 11 4.07 8.76 20.39
C PRO A 11 4.20 10.28 20.33
N GLY A 12 3.07 10.99 20.29
CA GLY A 12 3.01 12.45 20.22
C GLY A 12 3.21 13.07 18.83
N ARG A 13 3.41 12.26 17.78
CA ARG A 13 3.36 12.73 16.38
C ARG A 13 1.98 12.47 15.77
N PRO A 14 1.45 13.39 14.95
CA PRO A 14 0.26 13.10 14.17
C PRO A 14 0.53 11.90 13.26
N ARG A 15 -0.51 11.11 12.99
CA ARG A 15 -0.45 10.08 11.96
C ARG A 15 -0.08 10.70 10.62
N ASN A 16 0.65 9.94 9.80
CA ASN A 16 1.04 10.38 8.47
C ASN A 16 -0.15 10.25 7.51
N ILE A 17 -1.05 11.23 7.56
CA ILE A 17 -2.17 11.34 6.61
C ILE A 17 -1.60 11.73 5.25
N GLY A 18 -1.72 10.83 4.28
CA GLY A 18 -1.23 11.03 2.93
C GLY A 18 0.23 10.64 2.67
N ALA A 19 0.98 10.34 3.72
CA ALA A 19 2.38 9.92 3.64
C ALA A 19 2.63 8.53 4.25
N ASP A 20 1.59 7.82 4.72
CA ASP A 20 1.61 6.38 4.94
C ASP A 20 2.00 5.73 3.60
N ALA A 21 3.26 5.33 3.50
CA ALA A 21 4.02 5.34 2.26
C ALA A 21 3.36 4.48 1.18
N THR A 22 3.34 4.97 -0.06
CA THR A 22 3.24 4.07 -1.21
C THR A 22 4.31 3.00 -1.03
N HIS A 23 3.89 1.74 -0.99
CA HIS A 23 4.77 0.63 -0.67
C HIS A 23 4.67 -0.45 -1.73
N ALA A 24 5.72 -1.26 -1.81
CA ALA A 24 5.77 -2.41 -2.68
C ALA A 24 6.36 -3.59 -1.90
N TRP A 25 5.78 -4.76 -2.15
CA TRP A 25 6.20 -6.01 -1.53
C TRP A 25 6.12 -7.14 -2.56
N ALA A 26 6.66 -8.30 -2.20
CA ALA A 26 6.76 -9.46 -3.08
C ALA A 26 5.77 -10.55 -2.69
N GLY A 27 5.24 -11.26 -3.69
CA GLY A 27 4.48 -12.49 -3.48
C GLY A 27 5.21 -13.66 -4.12
N VAL A 28 5.18 -14.81 -3.48
CA VAL A 28 5.65 -16.07 -4.04
C VAL A 28 4.51 -17.07 -4.13
N TRP A 29 4.34 -17.70 -5.29
CA TRP A 29 3.40 -18.80 -5.44
C TRP A 29 3.98 -20.08 -4.85
N LEU A 30 3.26 -20.70 -3.92
CA LEU A 30 3.66 -21.96 -3.31
C LEU A 30 2.81 -23.10 -3.88
N PRO A 31 3.39 -24.04 -4.66
CA PRO A 31 2.62 -25.16 -5.23
C PRO A 31 1.95 -26.01 -4.14
N GLY A 32 0.64 -26.24 -4.28
CA GLY A 32 -0.16 -26.96 -3.29
C GLY A 32 -0.66 -26.11 -2.12
N ALA A 33 -0.28 -24.84 -2.07
CA ALA A 33 -0.87 -23.80 -1.24
C ALA A 33 -1.30 -22.63 -2.14
N ASP A 34 -1.28 -21.40 -1.61
CA ASP A 34 -1.62 -20.16 -2.30
C ASP A 34 -0.41 -19.22 -2.42
N TRP A 35 -0.65 -17.98 -2.84
CA TRP A 35 0.32 -16.90 -2.76
C TRP A 35 0.71 -16.60 -1.32
N TYR A 36 2.00 -16.40 -1.12
CA TYR A 36 2.58 -15.98 0.16
C TYR A 36 3.31 -14.65 0.01
N ASP A 37 2.87 -13.67 0.78
CA ASP A 37 3.26 -12.27 0.61
C ASP A 37 4.25 -11.83 1.70
N LEU A 38 5.34 -11.21 1.26
CA LEU A 38 6.49 -10.84 2.07
C LEU A 38 6.89 -9.39 1.84
N ASP A 39 7.09 -8.67 2.94
CA ASP A 39 7.66 -7.33 2.96
C ASP A 39 9.14 -7.38 3.39
N PRO A 40 10.08 -7.48 2.42
CA PRO A 40 11.50 -7.57 2.73
C PRO A 40 12.08 -6.25 3.27
N THR A 41 11.39 -5.11 3.07
CA THR A 41 11.86 -3.82 3.62
C THR A 41 11.67 -3.78 5.13
N ASN A 42 10.61 -4.42 5.64
CA ASN A 42 10.29 -4.44 7.06
C ASN A 42 10.53 -5.81 7.73
N ASP A 43 11.22 -6.72 7.05
CA ASP A 43 11.58 -8.07 7.51
C ASP A 43 10.40 -8.84 8.12
N ARG A 44 9.26 -8.82 7.43
CA ARG A 44 8.03 -9.44 7.94
C ARG A 44 7.08 -9.93 6.84
N PRO A 45 6.17 -10.88 7.17
CA PRO A 45 5.04 -11.20 6.32
C PRO A 45 4.09 -10.02 6.17
N VAL A 46 3.34 -10.02 5.07
CA VAL A 46 2.27 -9.06 4.84
C VAL A 46 1.07 -9.37 5.73
N ASP A 47 0.46 -8.31 6.26
CA ASP A 47 -0.68 -8.35 7.18
C ASP A 47 -1.71 -7.25 6.84
N GLU A 48 -2.69 -7.04 7.71
CA GLU A 48 -3.76 -6.05 7.56
C GLU A 48 -3.28 -4.60 7.43
N SER A 49 -2.01 -4.31 7.74
CA SER A 49 -1.43 -2.98 7.52
C SER A 49 -1.02 -2.71 6.08
N HIS A 50 -1.11 -3.70 5.18
CA HIS A 50 -0.82 -3.55 3.75
C HIS A 50 -2.11 -3.51 2.93
N ALA A 51 -2.41 -2.36 2.35
CA ALA A 51 -3.52 -2.21 1.42
C ALA A 51 -3.05 -2.45 -0.02
N THR A 52 -3.32 -3.63 -0.57
CA THR A 52 -3.05 -3.97 -1.97
C THR A 52 -3.88 -3.11 -2.92
N VAL A 53 -3.22 -2.44 -3.88
CA VAL A 53 -3.89 -1.66 -4.93
C VAL A 53 -3.64 -2.26 -6.33
N ALA A 54 -2.49 -2.92 -6.54
CA ALA A 54 -2.17 -3.58 -7.80
C ALA A 54 -1.24 -4.80 -7.62
N TRP A 55 -1.42 -5.81 -8.50
CA TRP A 55 -0.58 -6.99 -8.63
C TRP A 55 0.00 -7.09 -10.04
N GLY A 56 1.25 -7.53 -10.12
CA GLY A 56 1.99 -7.64 -11.38
C GLY A 56 3.34 -8.31 -11.15
N ARG A 57 3.98 -8.73 -12.24
CA ARG A 57 5.24 -9.49 -12.20
C ARG A 57 6.41 -8.61 -11.79
N ASP A 58 6.40 -7.36 -12.23
CA ASP A 58 7.40 -6.36 -11.90
C ASP A 58 6.78 -4.96 -11.79
N TYR A 59 7.62 -3.96 -11.57
CA TYR A 59 7.19 -2.57 -11.38
C TYR A 59 6.37 -2.04 -12.57
N SER A 60 6.65 -2.47 -13.80
CA SER A 60 6.01 -1.92 -15.00
C SER A 60 4.52 -2.29 -15.13
N ASP A 61 4.10 -3.36 -14.45
CA ASP A 61 2.71 -3.82 -14.37
C ASP A 61 1.90 -3.07 -13.31
N VAL A 62 2.59 -2.47 -12.32
CA VAL A 62 1.95 -1.88 -11.13
C VAL A 62 2.33 -0.42 -10.90
N ALA A 63 3.01 0.21 -11.87
CA ALA A 63 3.43 1.60 -11.78
C ALA A 63 2.19 2.51 -11.63
N PRO A 64 2.12 3.36 -10.58
CA PRO A 64 0.99 4.27 -10.37
C PRO A 64 0.74 5.22 -11.55
N VAL A 65 1.81 5.59 -12.27
CA VAL A 65 1.78 6.40 -13.49
C VAL A 65 2.73 5.80 -14.51
N ARG A 66 2.25 5.60 -15.74
CA ARG A 66 3.02 5.03 -16.86
C ARG A 66 2.70 5.78 -18.16
N GLY A 67 3.72 5.96 -19.01
CA GLY A 67 3.56 6.50 -20.36
C GLY A 67 4.27 7.84 -20.55
N VAL A 68 3.88 8.55 -21.60
CA VAL A 68 4.41 9.88 -21.94
C VAL A 68 3.38 10.93 -21.52
N ILE A 69 3.80 11.90 -20.71
CA ILE A 69 2.97 13.03 -20.30
C ILE A 69 3.33 14.22 -21.20
N TYR A 70 2.38 14.67 -22.02
CA TYR A 70 2.49 15.91 -22.78
C TYR A 70 1.92 17.05 -21.95
N GLY A 71 2.70 18.10 -21.71
CA GLY A 71 2.25 19.28 -20.99
C GLY A 71 2.99 20.53 -21.47
N ASP A 72 2.31 21.67 -21.44
CA ASP A 72 2.94 22.97 -21.65
C ASP A 72 3.96 23.27 -20.54
N SER A 73 4.79 24.30 -20.75
CA SER A 73 5.95 24.67 -19.92
C SER A 73 5.68 24.94 -18.43
N GLY A 74 4.43 24.80 -17.95
CA GLY A 74 4.03 24.96 -16.55
C GLY A 74 4.38 23.79 -15.63
N GLY A 75 4.89 22.67 -16.17
CA GLY A 75 5.26 21.48 -15.39
C GLY A 75 4.05 20.64 -14.96
N SER A 76 4.33 19.45 -14.43
CA SER A 76 3.31 18.52 -13.92
C SER A 76 3.52 18.30 -12.42
N SER A 77 2.46 18.38 -11.62
CA SER A 77 2.49 18.04 -10.21
C SER A 77 1.44 16.98 -9.88
N MET A 78 1.77 16.10 -8.93
CA MET A 78 0.88 15.06 -8.44
C MET A 78 0.84 15.13 -6.93
N LYS A 79 -0.36 15.16 -6.37
CA LYS A 79 -0.61 15.06 -4.93
C LYS A 79 -1.43 13.81 -4.67
N VAL A 80 -0.89 12.90 -3.88
CA VAL A 80 -1.55 11.68 -3.44
C VAL A 80 -1.73 11.77 -1.93
N SER A 81 -2.89 11.33 -1.43
CA SER A 81 -3.12 11.21 0.00
C SER A 81 -4.00 9.99 0.28
N VAL A 82 -3.55 9.13 1.19
CA VAL A 82 -4.28 7.99 1.74
C VAL A 82 -4.26 8.08 3.27
N ASP A 83 -5.39 7.77 3.89
CA ASP A 83 -5.51 7.61 5.33
C ASP A 83 -6.06 6.20 5.61
N MET A 84 -5.31 5.42 6.40
CA MET A 84 -5.69 4.05 6.78
C MET A 84 -6.03 4.00 8.26
N ALA A 85 -7.31 4.07 8.59
CA ALA A 85 -7.78 3.85 9.96
C ALA A 85 -8.10 2.36 10.19
N PRO A 86 -7.78 1.81 11.38
CA PRO A 86 -8.35 0.54 11.81
C PRO A 86 -9.88 0.63 11.75
N ARG A 87 -10.53 -0.43 11.25
CA ARG A 87 -11.98 -0.52 11.31
C ARG A 87 -12.41 -0.79 12.74
N GLU A 88 -13.22 0.10 13.33
CA GLU A 88 -13.94 -0.26 14.54
C GLU A 88 -14.92 -1.40 14.22
N LEU A 89 -14.76 -2.52 14.91
CA LEU A 89 -15.71 -3.62 14.83
C LEU A 89 -17.00 -3.14 15.52
N SER A 90 -18.05 -2.88 14.72
CA SER A 90 -19.38 -2.71 15.29
C SER A 90 -19.75 -4.01 16.00
N THR A 91 -19.83 -3.98 17.33
CA THR A 91 -20.43 -5.08 18.10
C THR A 91 -21.87 -5.21 17.62
N PHE A 92 -22.14 -6.19 16.77
CA PHE A 92 -23.51 -6.62 16.56
C PHE A 92 -24.03 -7.08 17.93
N PRO A 93 -25.18 -6.58 18.41
CA PRO A 93 -25.76 -7.14 19.62
C PRO A 93 -25.98 -8.64 19.38
N ALA A 94 -25.62 -9.45 20.37
CA ALA A 94 -25.87 -10.89 20.34
C ALA A 94 -27.36 -11.16 20.02
N PRO A 95 -27.68 -12.25 19.29
CA PRO A 95 -29.03 -12.56 18.85
C PRO A 95 -30.02 -12.70 20.01
#